data_AF-A0A645C8Q7-F1
#
_entry.id   AF-A0A645C8Q7-F1
#
_cell.length_a   1.000
_cell.length_b   1.000
_cell.length_c   1.000
_cell.angle_alpha   90.00
_cell.angle_beta   90.00
_cell.angle_gamma   90.00
#
_symmetry.space_group_name_H-M   'P 1'
#
loop_
_entity.id
_entity.type
_entity.pdbx_description
1 polymer ?
#
loop_
_entity_poly.entity_id
_entity_poly.type
_entity_poly.pdbx_seq_one_letter_code
_entity_poly.pdbx_strand_id
1 'polypeptide(L)'
;MEQTKISEEMVKRALDIFEIDQLGLDENDRRLILAMMEKHHGGPVGLKTLAASINEDPGTIEEVLEPYLIQIAFIKRSPKGRILTRQAYEHFQRPYPGEKEKASFS
;
A
#
# COMPACT_ATOMS: atom_id res chain seq x y z
N MET A 1 42.26 -0.85 -3.31
CA MET A 1 40.86 -0.53 -3.03
C MET A 1 40.04 -1.14 -4.16
N GLU A 2 39.41 -2.29 -3.94
CA GLU A 2 38.45 -2.83 -4.90
C GLU A 2 37.20 -1.93 -4.90
N GLN A 3 36.94 -1.26 -6.02
CA GLN A 3 35.65 -0.61 -6.25
C GLN A 3 34.68 -1.70 -6.70
N THR A 4 33.77 -2.12 -5.82
CA THR A 4 32.63 -2.94 -6.18
C THR A 4 31.74 -2.14 -7.12
N LYS A 5 31.83 -2.46 -8.41
CA LYS A 5 31.03 -1.84 -9.46
C LYS A 5 29.57 -2.26 -9.26
N ILE A 6 28.70 -1.29 -8.98
CA ILE A 6 27.26 -1.54 -8.87
C ILE A 6 26.73 -1.86 -10.27
N SER A 7 26.22 -3.09 -10.47
CA SER A 7 25.55 -3.51 -11.71
C SER A 7 24.04 -3.55 -11.53
N GLU A 8 23.29 -3.34 -12.61
CA GLU A 8 21.82 -3.42 -12.60
C GLU A 8 21.32 -4.77 -12.10
N GLU A 9 22.01 -5.86 -12.45
CA GLU A 9 21.68 -7.21 -12.00
C GLU A 9 21.87 -7.39 -10.49
N MET A 10 22.92 -6.78 -9.92
CA MET A 10 23.15 -6.79 -8.47
C MET A 10 22.11 -5.95 -7.73
N VAL A 11 21.69 -4.81 -8.29
CA VAL A 11 20.62 -3.98 -7.73
C VAL A 11 19.29 -4.73 -7.78
N LYS A 12 18.94 -5.36 -8.90
CA LYS A 12 17.72 -6.18 -9.02
C LYS A 12 17.69 -7.32 -8.00
N ARG A 13 18.78 -8.09 -7.87
CA ARG A 13 18.86 -9.16 -6.86
C ARG A 13 18.74 -8.62 -5.44
N ALA A 14 19.32 -7.46 -5.13
CA ALA A 14 19.18 -6.85 -3.82
C ALA A 14 17.73 -6.41 -3.55
N LEU A 15 17.06 -5.76 -4.51
CA LEU A 15 15.65 -5.35 -4.41
C LEU A 15 14.72 -6.56 -4.23
N ASP A 16 14.98 -7.66 -4.94
CA ASP A 16 14.25 -8.93 -4.78
C ASP A 16 14.45 -9.51 -3.35
N ILE A 17 15.67 -9.45 -2.81
CA ILE A 17 15.98 -9.89 -1.43
C ILE A 17 15.27 -9.01 -0.38
N PHE A 18 15.11 -7.71 -0.64
CA PHE A 18 14.41 -6.78 0.24
C PHE A 18 12.89 -6.76 0.03
N GLU A 19 12.34 -7.61 -0.85
CA GLU A 19 10.92 -7.69 -1.21
C GLU A 19 10.31 -6.36 -1.70
N ILE A 20 11.17 -5.45 -2.17
CA ILE A 20 10.76 -4.13 -2.67
C ILE A 20 10.14 -4.34 -4.05
N ASP A 21 8.86 -4.01 -4.18
CA ASP A 21 8.19 -4.13 -5.47
C ASP A 21 8.67 -3.06 -6.48
N GLN A 22 8.15 -3.11 -7.71
CA GLN A 22 8.54 -2.17 -8.77
C GLN A 22 8.20 -0.70 -8.44
N LEU A 23 7.32 -0.45 -7.48
CA LEU A 23 6.96 0.88 -7.00
C LEU A 23 7.70 1.26 -5.71
N GLY A 24 8.61 0.44 -5.21
CA GLY A 24 9.36 0.75 -4.01
C GLY A 24 8.64 0.40 -2.71
N LEU A 25 7.52 -0.34 -2.75
CA LEU A 25 6.80 -0.70 -1.52
C LEU A 25 7.57 -1.73 -0.72
N ASP A 26 7.77 -1.44 0.56
CA ASP A 26 8.36 -2.39 1.49
C ASP A 26 7.31 -3.34 2.09
N GLU A 27 7.74 -4.21 3.01
CA GLU A 27 6.86 -5.17 3.65
C GLU A 27 5.73 -4.51 4.46
N ASN A 28 6.00 -3.38 5.11
CA ASN A 28 5.03 -2.69 5.96
C ASN A 28 3.96 -1.99 5.12
N ASP A 29 4.36 -1.34 4.02
CA ASP A 29 3.44 -0.77 3.04
C ASP A 29 2.48 -1.84 2.50
N ARG A 30 3.04 -2.98 2.11
CA ARG A 30 2.25 -4.10 1.58
C ARG A 30 1.32 -4.69 2.63
N ARG A 31 1.78 -4.89 3.87
CA ARG A 31 0.94 -5.36 4.98
C ARG A 31 -0.22 -4.41 5.25
N LEU A 32 0.03 -3.10 5.23
CA LEU A 32 -1.00 -2.07 5.43
C LEU A 32 -2.08 -2.17 4.34
N ILE A 33 -1.67 -2.18 3.08
CA ILE A 33 -2.60 -2.25 1.93
C ILE A 33 -3.37 -3.56 1.93
N LEU A 34 -2.70 -4.70 2.12
CA LEU A 34 -3.34 -6.01 2.15
C LEU A 34 -4.32 -6.12 3.32
N ALA A 35 -3.98 -5.62 4.51
CA ALA A 35 -4.91 -5.56 5.63
C ALA A 35 -6.15 -4.73 5.30
N MET A 36 -6.00 -3.58 4.63
CA MET A 36 -7.13 -2.79 4.16
C MET A 36 -7.98 -3.54 3.12
N MET A 37 -7.37 -4.23 2.15
CA MET A 37 -8.08 -5.00 1.13
C MET A 37 -8.86 -6.18 1.70
N GLU A 38 -8.21 -6.96 2.58
CA GLU A 38 -8.72 -8.26 3.03
C GLU A 38 -9.60 -8.17 4.27
N LYS A 39 -9.21 -7.34 5.24
CA LYS A 39 -9.91 -7.24 6.53
C LYS A 39 -10.97 -6.13 6.54
N HIS A 40 -10.76 -5.09 5.74
CA HIS A 40 -11.60 -3.89 5.74
C HIS A 40 -12.28 -3.62 4.40
N HIS A 41 -12.17 -4.54 3.43
CA HIS A 41 -12.77 -4.46 2.10
C HIS A 41 -12.49 -3.14 1.34
N GLY A 42 -11.30 -2.57 1.57
CA GLY A 42 -10.89 -1.28 0.98
C GLY A 42 -11.22 -0.05 1.82
N GLY A 43 -11.87 -0.19 2.97
CA GLY A 43 -12.22 0.90 3.88
C GLY A 43 -13.65 1.45 3.69
N PRO A 44 -14.01 2.56 4.38
CA PRO A 44 -13.16 3.40 5.23
C PRO A 44 -12.78 2.75 6.57
N VAL A 45 -11.50 2.85 6.96
CA VAL A 45 -10.97 2.34 8.23
C VAL A 45 -10.27 3.44 9.05
N GLY A 46 -10.49 3.47 10.36
CA GLY A 46 -9.83 4.42 11.26
C GLY A 46 -8.37 4.06 11.53
N LEU A 47 -7.51 5.06 11.81
CA LEU A 47 -6.07 4.87 12.04
C LEU A 47 -5.78 3.82 13.12
N LYS A 48 -6.42 3.94 14.28
CA LYS A 48 -6.20 3.03 15.41
C LYS A 48 -6.62 1.59 15.09
N THR A 49 -7.69 1.41 14.33
CA THR A 49 -8.15 0.09 13.88
C THR A 49 -7.18 -0.52 12.88
N LEU A 50 -6.64 0.30 11.98
CA LEU A 50 -5.67 -0.13 10.99
C LEU A 50 -4.33 -0.51 11.65
N ALA A 51 -3.84 0.33 12.57
CA ALA A 51 -2.68 0.07 13.42
C ALA A 51 -2.79 -1.27 14.16
N ALA A 52 -3.91 -1.49 14.85
CA ALA A 52 -4.18 -2.76 15.53
C ALA A 52 -4.25 -3.97 14.57
N SER A 53 -4.63 -3.76 13.30
CA SER A 53 -4.75 -4.84 12.32
C SER A 53 -3.41 -5.36 11.80
N ILE A 54 -2.34 -4.56 11.91
CA ILE A 54 -0.98 -4.89 11.45
C ILE A 54 0.06 -4.89 12.57
N ASN A 55 -0.37 -4.73 13.84
CA ASN A 55 0.50 -4.62 15.02
C ASN A 55 1.57 -3.52 14.90
N GLU A 56 1.18 -2.37 14.38
CA GLU A 56 2.06 -1.21 14.18
C GLU A 56 1.57 -0.01 14.99
N ASP A 57 2.46 0.95 15.26
CA ASP A 57 2.08 2.20 15.92
C ASP A 57 1.26 3.12 14.98
N PRO A 58 0.16 3.74 15.45
CA PRO A 58 -0.60 4.72 14.67
C PRO A 58 0.24 5.85 14.06
N GLY A 59 1.23 6.35 14.81
CA GLY A 59 2.15 7.40 14.36
C GLY A 59 3.06 6.91 13.24
N THR A 60 3.59 5.68 13.32
CA THR A 60 4.34 5.08 12.22
C THR A 60 3.51 5.05 10.93
N ILE A 61 2.25 4.64 11.00
CA ILE A 61 1.38 4.61 9.81
C ILE A 61 1.16 6.02 9.27
N GLU A 62 0.84 6.99 10.12
CA GLU A 62 0.48 8.34 9.70
C GLU A 62 1.67 9.18 9.21
N GLU A 63 2.83 9.03 9.85
CA GLU A 63 4.00 9.87 9.65
C GLU A 63 5.05 9.23 8.71
N VAL A 64 5.07 7.90 8.60
CA VAL A 64 6.07 7.17 7.80
C VAL A 64 5.45 6.53 6.57
N LEU A 65 4.41 5.69 6.72
CA LEU A 65 3.88 4.89 5.60
C LEU A 65 2.91 5.67 4.70
N GLU A 66 1.90 6.31 5.29
CA GLU A 66 0.85 7.01 4.54
C GLU A 66 1.35 8.10 3.58
N PRO A 67 2.37 8.93 3.89
CA PRO A 67 2.82 9.98 2.98
C PRO A 67 3.13 9.48 1.57
N TYR A 68 3.85 8.35 1.46
CA TYR A 68 4.19 7.77 0.17
C TYR A 68 2.98 7.13 -0.50
N LEU A 69 2.19 6.35 0.24
CA LEU A 69 1.00 5.67 -0.28
C LEU A 69 -0.08 6.64 -0.77
N ILE A 70 -0.18 7.83 -0.17
CA ILE A 70 -1.04 8.93 -0.65
C ILE A 70 -0.45 9.56 -1.91
N GLN A 71 0.88 9.76 -1.97
CA GLN A 71 1.56 10.35 -3.12
C GLN A 71 1.41 9.50 -4.38
N ILE A 72 1.52 8.17 -4.27
CA ILE A 72 1.25 7.25 -5.38
C ILE A 72 -0.26 6.94 -5.55
N ALA A 73 -1.10 7.65 -4.80
CA ALA A 73 -2.55 7.58 -4.82
C ALA A 73 -3.13 6.18 -4.57
N PHE A 74 -2.48 5.37 -3.74
CA PHE A 74 -3.00 4.08 -3.25
C PHE A 74 -3.99 4.24 -2.09
N ILE A 75 -3.75 5.23 -1.22
CA ILE A 75 -4.61 5.56 -0.08
C ILE A 75 -5.19 6.96 -0.25
N LYS A 76 -6.46 7.11 0.12
CA LYS A 76 -7.11 8.41 0.30
C LYS A 76 -7.59 8.57 1.75
N ARG A 77 -7.31 9.72 2.35
CA ARG A 77 -7.92 10.13 3.62
C ARG A 77 -9.34 10.65 3.40
N SER A 78 -10.25 10.25 4.27
CA SER A 78 -11.62 10.76 4.37
C SER A 78 -11.97 11.06 5.82
N PRO A 79 -13.02 11.86 6.11
CA PRO A 79 -13.48 12.07 7.48
C PRO A 79 -13.86 10.78 8.21
N LYS A 80 -14.24 9.73 7.46
CA LYS A 80 -14.63 8.42 8.02
C LYS A 80 -13.45 7.45 8.18
N GLY A 81 -12.27 7.77 7.65
CA GLY A 81 -11.10 6.88 7.67
C GLY A 81 -10.32 6.85 6.35
N ARG A 82 -9.38 5.92 6.26
CA ARG A 82 -8.55 5.65 5.08
C ARG A 82 -9.28 4.72 4.13
N ILE A 83 -9.19 5.00 2.84
CA ILE A 83 -9.84 4.24 1.78
C ILE A 83 -8.80 3.88 0.72
N LEU A 84 -8.80 2.64 0.24
CA LEU A 84 -7.99 2.23 -0.90
C LEU A 84 -8.59 2.73 -2.21
N THR A 85 -7.74 3.21 -3.10
CA THR A 85 -8.15 3.64 -4.43
C THR A 85 -8.12 2.49 -5.42
N ARG A 86 -8.67 2.70 -6.61
CA ARG A 86 -8.56 1.77 -7.74
C ARG A 86 -7.10 1.39 -8.07
N GLN A 87 -6.17 2.33 -7.97
CA GLN A 87 -4.76 2.11 -8.32
C GLN A 87 -4.11 1.07 -7.40
N ALA A 88 -4.44 1.07 -6.10
CA ALA A 88 -3.99 0.03 -5.19
C ALA A 88 -4.48 -1.35 -5.66
N TYR A 89 -5.74 -1.49 -6.04
CA TYR A 89 -6.27 -2.78 -6.53
C TYR A 89 -5.61 -3.24 -7.83
N GLU A 90 -5.39 -2.31 -8.78
CA GLU A 90 -4.72 -2.60 -10.05
C GLU A 90 -3.27 -3.09 -9.84
N HIS A 91 -2.53 -2.44 -8.94
CA HIS A 91 -1.16 -2.82 -8.61
C HIS A 91 -1.07 -4.23 -8.00
N PHE A 92 -2.00 -4.55 -7.09
CA PHE A 92 -2.07 -5.88 -6.48
C PHE A 92 -2.82 -6.90 -7.35
N GLN A 93 -3.18 -6.54 -8.59
CA GLN A 93 -3.92 -7.39 -9.53
C GLN A 93 -5.21 -7.97 -8.94
N ARG A 94 -5.92 -7.17 -8.14
CA ARG A 94 -7.19 -7.54 -7.49
C ARG A 94 -8.38 -6.79 -8.09
N PRO A 95 -9.58 -7.38 -8.08
CA PRO A 95 -10.78 -6.71 -8.58
C PRO A 95 -11.17 -5.53 -7.68
N TYR A 96 -11.39 -4.36 -8.28
CA TYR A 96 -11.86 -3.17 -7.56
C TYR A 96 -13.38 -3.25 -7.30
N PRO A 97 -13.85 -3.20 -6.04
CA PRO A 97 -15.27 -3.38 -5.73
C PRO A 97 -16.17 -2.21 -6.20
N GLY A 98 -15.62 -1.03 -6.42
CA GLY A 98 -16.38 0.18 -6.79
C GLY A 98 -16.89 0.22 -8.25
N GLU A 99 -16.55 -0.75 -9.09
CA GLU A 99 -17.11 -0.83 -10.46
C GLU A 99 -18.60 -1.21 -10.48
N LYS A 100 -19.13 -1.84 -9.41
CA LYS A 100 -20.55 -2.22 -9.34
C LYS A 100 -21.51 -1.05 -9.11
N GLU A 101 -21.03 0.13 -8.70
CA GLU A 101 -21.91 1.23 -8.27
C GLU A 101 -22.27 2.21 -9.40
N LYS A 102 -21.48 2.27 -10.48
CA LYS A 102 -21.76 3.15 -11.63
C LYS A 102 -22.66 2.53 -12.69
N ALA A 103 -22.79 1.20 -12.73
CA ALA A 103 -23.65 0.51 -13.69
C ALA A 103 -25.15 0.55 -13.33
N SER A 104 -25.51 1.00 -12.13
CA SER A 104 -26.89 1.03 -11.63
C SER A 104 -27.63 2.34 -11.91
N PHE A 105 -26.95 3.31 -12.55
CA PHE A 105 -27.51 4.63 -12.90
C PHE A 105 -27.46 4.92 -14.41
N SER A 106 -27.38 3.87 -15.25
CA SER A 106 -27.47 3.97 -16.72
C SER A 106 -28.63 3.14 -17.25
#